data_AF-A0A6N0KR69-F1
#
_entry.id   AF-A0A6N0KR69-F1
#
_cell.length_a   1.000
_cell.length_b   1.000
_cell.length_c   1.000
_cell.angle_alpha   90.00
_cell.angle_beta   90.00
_cell.angle_gamma   90.00
#
_symmetry.space_group_name_H-M   'P 1'
#
loop_
_entity.id
_entity.type
_entity.pdbx_description
1 polymer ?
#
loop_
_entity_poly.entity_id
_entity_poly.type
_entity_poly.pdbx_seq_one_letter_code
_entity_poly.pdbx_strand_id
1 'polypeptide(L)' 'MSDYLITLSQSGRLLASMTVSAARFAEVRELMRQRFPAGDGFELRIETRRESRRLLEQGPQGVRLLAVEYMTEELKDG' A
#
# COMPACT_ATOMS: atom_id res chain seq x y z
N MET A 1 7.36 -8.54 -3.70
CA MET A 1 6.92 -7.37 -4.49
C MET A 1 6.04 -6.57 -3.55
N SER A 2 6.35 -5.31 -3.28
CA SER A 2 5.58 -4.51 -2.33
C SER A 2 4.33 -3.98 -3.00
N ASP A 3 3.17 -4.29 -2.45
CA ASP A 3 1.93 -3.68 -2.89
C ASP A 3 1.72 -2.34 -2.19
N TYR A 4 1.07 -1.42 -2.90
CA TYR A 4 0.67 -0.12 -2.39
C TYR A 4 -0.78 -0.19 -1.92
N LEU A 5 -1.10 0.48 -0.82
CA LEU A 5 -2.46 0.75 -0.39
C LEU A 5 -2.79 2.20 -0.75
N ILE A 6 -3.79 2.40 -1.59
CA ILE A 6 -4.34 3.73 -1.88
C ILE A 6 -5.64 3.85 -1.11
N THR A 7 -5.74 4.89 -0.29
CA THR A 7 -6.92 5.25 0.49
C THR A 7 -7.49 6.55 -0.07
N LEU A 8 -8.75 6.53 -0.46
CA LEU A 8 -9.51 7.69 -0.93
C LEU A 8 -10.45 8.15 0.19
N SER A 9 -10.32 9.42 0.58
CA SER A 9 -11.23 10.11 1.48
C SER A 9 -11.78 11.39 0.84
N GLN A 10 -12.90 11.89 1.35
CA GLN A 10 -13.43 13.19 1.00
C GLN A 10 -13.93 13.90 2.26
N SER A 11 -13.43 15.11 2.53
CA SER A 11 -13.78 15.87 3.74
C SER A 11 -13.64 15.05 5.03
N GLY A 12 -12.53 14.31 5.16
CA GLY A 12 -12.23 13.43 6.30
C GLY A 12 -13.04 12.12 6.37
N ARG A 13 -13.93 11.84 5.41
CA ARG A 13 -14.67 10.55 5.36
C ARG A 13 -13.98 9.57 4.43
N LEU A 14 -13.71 8.37 4.92
CA LEU A 14 -13.20 7.28 4.10
C LEU A 14 -14.26 6.84 3.07
N LEU A 15 -13.89 6.84 1.79
CA LEU A 15 -14.74 6.37 0.70
C LEU A 15 -14.32 4.97 0.23
N ALA A 16 -13.02 4.74 0.04
CA ALA A 16 -12.50 3.48 -0.47
C ALA A 16 -11.05 3.25 -0.07
N SER A 17 -10.63 1.99 -0.06
CA SER A 17 -9.23 1.58 -0.04
C SER A 17 -8.99 0.46 -1.05
N MET A 18 -7.81 0.47 -1.70
CA MET A 18 -7.45 -0.54 -2.68
C MET A 18 -5.98 -0.90 -2.61
N THR A 19 -5.68 -2.19 -2.75
CA THR A 19 -4.31 -2.69 -2.90
C THR A 19 -3.94 -2.70 -4.37
N VAL A 20 -2.82 -2.06 -4.71
CA VAL A 20 -2.32 -1.89 -6.07
C VAL A 20 -0.92 -2.46 -6.18
N SER A 21 -0.71 -3.39 -7.12
CA SER A 21 0.62 -3.93 -7.38
C SER A 21 1.60 -2.82 -7.79
N ALA A 22 2.88 -2.97 -7.45
CA ALA A 22 3.92 -2.01 -7.81
C ALA A 22 3.95 -1.71 -9.33
N ALA A 23 3.68 -2.70 -10.17
CA ALA A 23 3.69 -2.56 -11.63
C ALA A 23 2.60 -1.62 -12.18
N ARG A 24 1.50 -1.44 -11.44
CA ARG A 24 0.37 -0.59 -11.83
C ARG A 24 0.27 0.71 -11.03
N PHE A 25 1.13 0.87 -10.02
CA PHE A 25 1.02 1.96 -9.06
C PHE A 25 1.05 3.34 -9.70
N ALA A 26 2.04 3.62 -10.55
CA ALA A 26 2.17 4.93 -11.18
C ALA A 26 0.94 5.30 -12.04
N GLU A 27 0.47 4.35 -12.85
CA GLU A 27 -0.72 4.51 -13.70
C GLU A 27 -1.98 4.77 -12.87
N VAL A 28 -2.25 3.93 -11.86
CA VAL A 28 -3.44 4.04 -11.01
C VAL A 28 -3.40 5.32 -10.17
N ARG A 29 -2.23 5.71 -9.66
CA ARG A 29 -2.05 6.96 -8.90
C ARG A 29 -2.44 8.18 -9.72
N GLU A 30 -1.91 8.31 -10.94
CA GLU A 30 -2.24 9.45 -11.79
C GLU A 30 -3.71 9.45 -12.22
N LEU A 31 -4.27 8.28 -12.53
CA LEU A 31 -5.70 8.15 -12.82
C LEU A 31 -6.57 8.60 -11.64
N MET A 32 -6.24 8.19 -10.42
CA MET A 32 -6.95 8.59 -9.21
C MET A 32 -6.85 10.10 -8.98
N ARG A 33 -5.68 10.70 -9.13
CA ARG A 33 -5.49 12.16 -9.00
C ARG A 33 -6.34 12.95 -9.99
N GLN A 34 -6.40 12.50 -11.23
CA GLN A 34 -7.20 13.16 -12.27
C GLN A 34 -8.71 13.06 -12.00
N ARG A 35 -9.17 11.94 -11.44
CA ARG A 35 -10.59 11.67 -11.19
C ARG A 35 -11.08 12.21 -9.85
N PHE A 36 -10.19 12.35 -8.88
CA PHE A 36 -10.47 12.78 -7.50
C PHE A 36 -9.53 13.93 -7.11
N PRO A 37 -9.69 15.11 -7.72
CA PRO A 37 -8.80 16.24 -7.47
C PRO A 37 -9.01 16.80 -6.06
N ALA A 38 -7.91 17.26 -5.44
CA ALA A 38 -7.94 17.84 -4.10
C ALA A 38 -8.81 19.11 -3.99
N GLY A 39 -8.96 19.85 -5.10
CA GLY A 39 -9.83 21.03 -5.18
C GLY A 39 -11.31 20.72 -4.89
N ASP A 40 -11.75 19.49 -5.11
CA ASP A 40 -13.12 19.02 -4.85
C ASP A 40 -13.26 18.39 -3.45
N GLY A 41 -12.25 18.57 -2.59
CA GLY A 41 -12.21 18.06 -1.22
C GLY A 41 -11.84 16.59 -1.10
N PHE A 42 -11.35 15.95 -2.18
CA PHE A 42 -10.81 14.60 -2.13
C PHE A 42 -9.38 14.57 -1.58
N GLU A 43 -9.07 13.50 -0.88
CA GLU A 43 -7.76 13.23 -0.29
C GLU A 43 -7.33 11.82 -0.70
N LEU A 44 -6.13 11.70 -1.25
CA LEU A 44 -5.51 10.43 -1.58
C LEU A 44 -4.34 10.21 -0.61
N ARG A 45 -4.44 9.17 0.22
CA ARG A 45 -3.33 8.68 1.04
C ARG A 45 -2.75 7.43 0.40
N ILE A 46 -1.43 7.39 0.30
CA ILE A 46 -0.72 6.26 -0.31
C ILE A 46 0.25 5.69 0.70
N GLU A 47 0.18 4.39 0.89
CA GLU A 47 1.07 3.65 1.77
C GLU A 47 1.74 2.52 0.98
N THR A 48 3.00 2.23 1.26
CA THR A 48 3.66 1.02 0.76
C THR A 48 3.77 -0.01 1.87
N ARG A 49 3.48 -1.28 1.54
CA ARG A 49 3.78 -2.40 2.44
C ARG A 49 5.15 -2.97 2.11
N ARG A 50 6.12 -2.76 2.99
CA ARG A 50 7.41 -3.43 2.92
C ARG A 50 7.43 -4.59 3.89
N GLU A 51 7.84 -5.75 3.38
CA GLU A 51 8.18 -6.85 4.26
C GLU A 51 9.37 -6.43 5.13
N SER A 52 9.20 -6.49 6.45
CA SER A 52 10.21 -6.08 7.42
C SER A 52 10.98 -7.26 7.98
N ARG A 53 10.28 -8.37 8.28
CA ARG A 53 10.89 -9.55 8.90
C ARG A 53 10.19 -10.84 8.47
N ARG A 54 10.96 -11.92 8.38
CA ARG A 54 10.46 -13.29 8.29
C ARG A 54 10.82 -14.06 9.55
N LEU A 55 9.86 -14.81 10.08
CA LEU A 55 10.11 -15.81 11.09
C LEU A 55 10.27 -17.17 10.40
N LEU A 56 11.46 -17.76 10.53
CA LEU A 56 11.81 -19.04 9.92
C LEU A 56 12.05 -20.08 11.01
N GLU A 57 11.57 -21.29 10.79
CA GLU A 57 11.93 -22.47 11.57
C GLU A 57 12.84 -23.36 10.71
N GLN A 58 13.98 -23.76 11.28
CA GLN A 58 14.90 -24.69 10.63
C GLN A 58 14.86 -26.03 11.36
N GLY A 59 14.62 -27.11 10.62
CA GLY A 59 14.62 -28.47 11.15
C GLY A 59 15.22 -29.49 10.17
N PRO A 60 15.25 -30.78 10.52
CA PRO A 60 15.83 -31.84 9.70
C PRO A 60 15.19 -31.99 8.31
N GLN A 61 13.93 -31.53 8.17
CA GLN A 61 13.16 -31.58 6.92
C GLN A 61 13.37 -30.33 6.04
N GLY A 62 14.15 -29.35 6.49
CA GLY A 62 14.43 -28.11 5.78
C GLY A 62 14.01 -26.85 6.54
N VAL A 63 13.77 -25.77 5.78
CA VAL A 63 13.37 -24.46 6.29
C VAL A 63 11.87 -24.25 6.07
N ARG A 64 11.15 -23.86 7.12
CA ARG A 64 9.73 -23.52 7.09
C ARG A 64 9.53 -22.04 7.39
N LEU A 65 8.73 -21.36 6.56
CA LEU A 65 8.28 -19.99 6.84
C LEU A 65 7.09 -20.04 7.82
N LEU A 66 7.28 -19.46 9.00
CA LEU A 66 6.24 -19.40 10.04
C LEU A 66 5.39 -18.13 9.93
N ALA A 67 6.03 -16.99 9.71
CA ALA A 67 5.34 -15.70 9.63
C ALA A 67 6.12 -14.68 8.80
N VAL A 68 5.40 -13.68 8.29
CA VAL A 68 5.93 -12.52 7.60
C VAL A 68 5.37 -11.26 8.26
N GLU A 69 6.23 -10.37 8.74
CA GLU A 69 5.85 -9.08 9.29
C GLU A 69 5.99 -8.00 8.21
N TYR A 70 4.98 -7.14 8.09
CA TYR A 70 4.97 -6.03 7.16
C TYR A 70 5.00 -4.71 7.92
N MET A 71 5.80 -3.78 7.43
CA MET A 71 5.80 -2.38 7.84
C MET A 71 5.06 -1.56 6.78
N THR A 72 4.24 -0.64 7.24
CA THR A 72 3.51 0.31 6.38
C THR A 72 4.20 1.66 6.46
N GLU A 73 4.56 2.22 5.30
CA GLU A 73 5.17 3.56 5.21
C GLU A 73 4.29 4.44 4.32
N GLU A 74 3.88 5.60 4.82
CA GLU A 74 3.16 6.60 4.03
C GLU A 74 4.13 7.24 3.01
N LEU A 75 3.78 7.16 1.72
CA LEU A 75 4.50 7.91 0.70
C LEU A 75 4.03 9.36 0.76
N LYS A 76 4.94 10.25 1.17
CA LYS A 76 4.74 11.69 1.04
C LYS A 76 4.94 12.08 -0.42
N ASP A 77 4.01 12.87 -0.94
CA ASP A 77 4.14 13.44 -2.27
C ASP A 77 5.28 14.47 -2.30
N GLY A 78 6.12 14.34 -3.33
CA GLY A 78 7.11 15.34 -3.74
C GLY A 78 6.67 16.08 -4.98
#